data_AF-A0A926XAQ8-F1
#
_entry.id   AF-A0A926XAQ8-F1
#
_cell.length_a   1.000
_cell.length_b   1.000
_cell.length_c   1.000
_cell.angle_alpha   90.00
_cell.angle_beta   90.00
_cell.angle_gamma   90.00
#
_symmetry.space_group_name_H-M   'P 1'
#
loop_
_entity.id
_entity.type
_entity.pdbx_description
1 polymer ?
#
loop_
_entity_poly.entity_id
_entity_poly.type
_entity_poly.pdbx_seq_one_letter_code
_entity_poly.pdbx_strand_id
1 'polypeptide(L)'
;MPIYELLERIKPRPGMYLGKKSITLLKAFISGYYFARQTNNVAILEEIPPFGKFHDWIARYYNWESSTAGWNNIILQELGDEAKALDVFF
;
A
#
# COMPACT_ATOMS: atom_id res chain seq x y z
N MET A 1 1.23 -12.62 10.34
CA MET A 1 2.24 -11.65 9.85
C MET A 1 1.58 -10.27 9.87
N PRO A 2 2.21 -9.25 10.45
CA PRO A 2 1.81 -7.84 10.32
C PRO A 2 2.01 -7.30 8.90
N ILE A 3 1.26 -6.26 8.51
CA ILE A 3 1.42 -5.63 7.19
C ILE A 3 2.83 -5.07 6.96
N TYR A 4 3.47 -4.50 7.98
CA TYR A 4 4.82 -3.94 7.84
C TYR A 4 5.87 -5.01 7.52
N GLU A 5 5.78 -6.19 8.13
CA GLU A 5 6.64 -7.33 7.77
C GLU A 5 6.37 -7.82 6.33
N LEU A 6 5.11 -7.78 5.89
CA LEU A 6 4.78 -8.11 4.50
C LEU A 6 5.41 -7.12 3.53
N LEU A 7 5.32 -5.81 3.82
CA LEU A 7 5.90 -4.75 2.99
C LEU A 7 7.42 -4.86 2.92
N GLU A 8 8.10 -5.10 4.04
CA GLU A 8 9.56 -5.33 4.08
C GLU A 8 10.01 -6.56 3.27
N ARG A 9 9.16 -7.59 3.13
CA ARG A 9 9.45 -8.73 2.26
C ARG A 9 9.28 -8.40 0.77
N ILE A 10 8.33 -7.55 0.42
CA ILE A 10 8.05 -7.16 -0.97
C ILE A 10 9.08 -6.15 -1.48
N LYS A 11 9.46 -5.17 -0.64
CA LYS A 11 10.32 -4.03 -0.98
C LYS A 11 11.61 -4.38 -1.75
N PRO A 12 12.38 -5.43 -1.41
CA PRO A 12 13.63 -5.73 -2.11
C PRO A 12 13.42 -6.25 -3.55
N ARG A 13 12.28 -6.90 -3.81
CA ARG A 13 11.99 -7.56 -5.10
C ARG A 13 10.51 -7.47 -5.48
N PRO A 14 9.93 -6.27 -5.63
CA PRO A 14 8.49 -6.12 -5.84
C PRO A 14 7.97 -6.84 -7.08
N GLY A 15 8.76 -6.92 -8.15
CA GLY A 15 8.40 -7.68 -9.36
C GLY A 15 8.18 -9.18 -9.13
N MET A 16 8.83 -9.78 -8.13
CA MET A 16 8.63 -11.19 -7.78
C MET A 16 7.23 -11.46 -7.22
N TYR A 17 6.64 -10.49 -6.52
CA TYR A 17 5.33 -10.61 -5.88
C TYR A 17 4.20 -10.05 -6.75
N LEU A 18 4.48 -8.97 -7.46
CA LEU A 18 3.51 -8.18 -8.22
C LEU A 18 3.56 -8.45 -9.73
N GLY A 19 4.55 -9.19 -10.22
CA GLY A 19 4.81 -9.40 -11.65
C GLY A 19 5.51 -8.23 -12.35
N LYS A 20 5.36 -7.01 -11.83
CA LYS A 20 6.10 -5.80 -12.26
C LYS A 20 6.10 -4.74 -11.15
N LYS A 21 6.94 -3.71 -11.26
CA LYS A 21 6.89 -2.56 -10.36
C LYS A 21 5.63 -1.74 -10.67
N SER A 22 4.65 -1.77 -9.78
CA SER A 22 3.40 -1.02 -9.91
C SER A 22 2.77 -0.77 -8.54
N ILE A 23 2.49 0.50 -8.24
CA ILE A 23 1.78 0.90 -7.03
C ILE A 23 0.33 0.41 -7.04
N THR A 24 -0.31 0.37 -8.20
CA THR A 24 -1.66 -0.17 -8.38
C THR A 24 -1.70 -1.65 -8.04
N LEU A 25 -0.73 -2.43 -8.52
CA LEU A 25 -0.64 -3.86 -8.20
C LEU A 25 -0.30 -4.10 -6.74
N LEU A 26 0.53 -3.26 -6.12
CA LEU A 26 0.78 -3.34 -4.68
C LEU A 26 -0.53 -3.13 -3.89
N LYS A 27 -1.32 -2.11 -4.23
CA LYS A 27 -2.62 -1.88 -3.57
C LYS A 27 -3.55 -3.08 -3.73
N ALA A 28 -3.65 -3.66 -4.94
CA ALA A 28 -4.47 -4.84 -5.19
C ALA A 28 -4.00 -6.04 -4.37
N PHE A 29 -2.69 -6.28 -4.30
CA PHE A 29 -2.09 -7.34 -3.49
C PHE A 29 -2.42 -7.17 -2.00
N ILE A 30 -2.25 -5.97 -1.45
CA ILE A 30 -2.56 -5.67 -0.04
C ILE A 30 -4.06 -5.85 0.25
N SER A 31 -4.94 -5.42 -0.67
CA SER A 31 -6.38 -5.66 -0.55
C SER A 31 -6.70 -7.17 -0.49
N GLY A 32 -6.11 -7.96 -1.39
CA GLY A 32 -6.28 -9.42 -1.41
C GLY A 32 -5.72 -10.09 -0.16
N TYR A 33 -4.60 -9.60 0.36
CA TYR A 33 -4.01 -10.06 1.62
C TYR A 33 -4.95 -9.83 2.82
N TYR A 34 -5.51 -8.63 2.96
CA TYR A 34 -6.49 -8.35 4.01
C TYR A 34 -7.77 -9.18 3.83
N PHE A 35 -8.27 -9.31 2.60
CA PHE A 35 -9.42 -10.17 2.30
C PHE A 35 -9.17 -11.61 2.75
N ALA A 36 -8.05 -12.21 2.36
CA ALA A 36 -7.70 -13.57 2.74
C ALA A 36 -7.60 -13.75 4.27
N ARG A 37 -7.03 -12.78 4.99
CA ARG A 37 -6.99 -12.82 6.46
C ARG A 37 -8.38 -12.82 7.07
N GLN A 38 -9.24 -11.91 6.60
CA GLN A 38 -10.62 -11.80 7.07
C GLN A 38 -11.41 -13.08 6.82
N THR A 39 -11.33 -13.63 5.60
CA THR A 39 -12.04 -14.87 5.23
C THR A 39 -11.58 -16.09 6.02
N ASN A 40 -10.31 -16.13 6.44
CA ASN A 40 -9.74 -17.25 7.20
C ASN A 40 -9.74 -17.01 8.71
N ASN A 41 -10.44 -15.98 9.22
CA ASN A 41 -10.46 -15.60 10.64
C ASN A 41 -9.07 -15.46 11.27
N VAL A 42 -8.08 -15.04 10.47
CA VAL A 42 -6.74 -14.78 10.96
C VAL A 42 -6.76 -13.45 11.70
N ALA A 43 -6.47 -13.49 13.00
CA ALA A 43 -6.48 -12.30 13.86
C ALA A 43 -5.75 -11.13 13.19
N ILE A 44 -6.42 -9.97 13.18
CA ILE A 44 -5.81 -8.71 12.79
C ILE A 44 -4.85 -8.36 13.94
N LEU A 45 -3.57 -8.27 13.61
CA LEU A 45 -2.56 -7.81 14.56
C LEU A 45 -2.66 -6.29 14.54
N GLU A 46 -2.69 -5.68 15.72
CA GLU A 46 -2.71 -4.23 15.81
C GLU A 46 -1.38 -3.68 15.27
N GLU A 47 -1.48 -2.78 14.30
CA GLU A 47 -0.35 -2.17 13.63
C GLU A 47 -0.10 -0.81 14.28
N ILE A 48 1.15 -0.51 14.65
CA ILE A 48 1.52 0.75 15.29
C ILE A 48 2.59 1.42 14.42
N PRO A 49 2.26 2.51 13.70
CA PRO A 49 0.94 3.12 13.57
C PRO A 49 -0.05 2.23 12.77
N PRO A 50 -1.38 2.48 12.84
CA PRO A 50 -2.33 1.74 12.02
C PRO A 50 -2.14 2.03 10.53
N PHE A 51 -1.97 1.00 9.70
CA PHE A 51 -1.75 1.20 8.26
C PHE A 51 -2.93 1.90 7.56
N GLY A 52 -4.15 1.73 8.07
CA GLY A 52 -5.33 2.45 7.59
C GLY A 52 -5.21 3.98 7.65
N LYS A 53 -4.40 4.53 8.57
CA LYS A 53 -4.16 5.99 8.67
C LYS A 53 -3.20 6.53 7.60
N PHE A 54 -2.56 5.65 6.83
CA PHE A 54 -1.62 6.04 5.79
C PHE A 54 -2.27 6.85 4.67
N HIS A 55 -3.54 6.54 4.35
CA HIS A 55 -4.34 7.30 3.37
C HIS A 55 -4.41 8.79 3.73
N ASP A 56 -4.71 9.11 4.99
CA ASP A 56 -4.82 10.49 5.46
C ASP A 56 -3.47 11.19 5.54
N TRP A 57 -2.41 10.44 5.89
CA TRP A 57 -1.06 10.99 5.92
C TRP A 57 -0.59 11.38 4.51
N ILE A 58 -0.80 10.52 3.51
CA ILE A 58 -0.45 10.81 2.11
C ILE A 58 -1.22 12.00 1.56
N ALA A 59 -2.53 12.09 1.83
CA ALA A 59 -3.33 13.23 1.40
C ALA A 59 -2.78 14.55 1.97
N ARG A 60 -2.42 14.58 3.26
CA ARG A 60 -1.78 15.76 3.87
C ARG A 60 -0.39 16.05 3.28
N TYR A 61 0.41 15.01 3.03
CA TYR A 61 1.77 15.16 2.50
C TYR A 61 1.79 15.84 1.12
N TYR A 62 0.87 15.46 0.23
CA TYR A 62 0.72 16.06 -1.10
C TYR A 62 -0.29 17.22 -1.15
N ASN A 63 -0.81 17.67 -0.01
CA ASN A 63 -1.80 18.75 0.08
C ASN A 63 -3.08 18.50 -0.76
N TRP A 64 -3.58 17.27 -0.75
CA TRP A 64 -4.87 16.90 -1.33
C TRP A 64 -6.02 17.24 -0.38
N GLU A 65 -7.14 17.69 -0.94
CA GLU A 65 -8.34 18.04 -0.17
C GLU A 65 -8.97 16.84 0.57
N SER A 66 -8.80 15.62 0.06
CA SER A 66 -9.32 14.40 0.69
C SER A 66 -8.44 13.17 0.45
N SER A 67 -8.56 12.19 1.34
CA SER A 67 -7.90 10.89 1.26
C SER A 67 -8.73 9.80 0.57
N THR A 68 -9.92 10.14 0.06
CA THR A 68 -10.89 9.18 -0.52
C THR A 68 -10.37 8.47 -1.76
N ALA A 69 -9.52 9.14 -2.54
CA ALA A 69 -8.82 8.55 -3.69
C ALA A 69 -7.92 7.38 -3.27
N GLY A 70 -7.44 7.38 -2.03
CA GLY A 70 -6.52 6.40 -1.49
C GLY A 70 -5.06 6.69 -1.82
N TRP A 71 -4.14 6.22 -0.96
CA TRP A 71 -2.72 6.55 -1.05
C TRP A 71 -2.11 6.19 -2.41
N ASN A 72 -2.51 5.07 -3.01
CA ASN A 72 -1.94 4.61 -4.27
C ASN A 72 -2.29 5.53 -5.44
N ASN A 73 -3.54 6.01 -5.49
CA ASN A 73 -3.99 6.89 -6.55
C ASN A 73 -3.41 8.29 -6.38
N ILE A 74 -3.31 8.77 -5.14
CA ILE A 74 -2.66 10.06 -4.83
C ILE A 74 -1.21 10.04 -5.32
N ILE A 75 -0.41 9.07 -4.87
CA ILE A 75 1.01 8.97 -5.25
C ILE A 75 1.16 8.77 -6.77
N LEU A 76 0.31 7.95 -7.39
CA LEU A 76 0.35 7.73 -8.84
C LEU A 76 0.04 9.00 -9.63
N GLN A 77 -0.94 9.79 -9.20
CA GLN A 77 -1.31 11.03 -9.86
C GLN A 77 -0.19 12.10 -9.75
N GLU A 78 0.49 12.16 -8.60
CA GLU A 78 1.61 13.08 -8.39
C GLU A 78 2.85 12.75 -9.23
N LEU A 79 3.07 11.47 -9.53
CA LEU A 79 4.30 11.00 -10.19
C LEU A 79 4.11 10.60 -11.66
N GLY A 80 2.89 10.26 -12.08
CA GLY A 80 2.54 9.87 -13.44
C GLY A 80 3.17 8.54 -13.91
N ASP A 81 3.83 7.79 -13.03
CA ASP A 81 4.53 6.55 -13.37
C ASP A 81 4.39 5.51 -12.24
N GLU A 82 3.93 4.32 -12.63
CA GLU A 82 3.66 3.19 -11.73
C GLU A 82 4.87 2.69 -10.95
N ALA A 83 6.05 2.65 -11.58
CA ALA A 83 7.27 2.15 -10.97
C ALA A 83 7.88 3.19 -10.03
N LYS A 84 7.92 4.45 -10.43
CA LYS A 84 8.36 5.57 -9.58
C LYS A 84 7.43 5.75 -8.38
N ALA A 85 6.12 5.62 -8.58
CA ALA A 85 5.15 5.68 -7.50
C ALA A 85 5.36 4.58 -6.47
N LEU A 86 5.66 3.36 -6.93
CA LEU A 86 6.02 2.28 -6.03
C LEU A 86 7.33 2.54 -5.28
N ASP A 87 8.32 3.13 -5.95
CA ASP A 87 9.60 3.49 -5.33
C ASP A 87 9.46 4.58 -4.28
N VAL A 88 8.57 5.55 -4.47
CA VAL A 88 8.28 6.60 -3.48
C VAL A 88 7.43 6.08 -2.32
N PHE A 89 6.58 5.08 -2.56
CA PHE A 89 5.82 4.42 -1.48
C PHE A 89 6.74 3.70 -0.48
N PHE A 90 7.80 3.04 -0.95
CA PHE A 90 8.69 2.20 -0.14
C PHE A 90 9.83 2.96 0.52
#